data_AF-A0A0G1N3P2-F1
#
_entry.id   AF-A0A0G1N3P2-F1
#
_cell.length_a   1.000
_cell.length_b   1.000
_cell.length_c   1.000
_cell.angle_alpha   90.00
_cell.angle_beta   90.00
_cell.angle_gamma   90.00
#
_symmetry.space_group_name_H-M   'P 1'
#
loop_
_entity.id
_entity.type
_entity.pdbx_description
1 polymer ?
#
loop_
_entity_poly.entity_id
_entity_poly.type
_entity_poly.pdbx_seq_one_letter_code
_entity_poly.pdbx_strand_id
1 'polypeptide(L)' 'MTMKLRKNDLLEIKKGGLTAIVAKLTQLQVERAKLAGLKMKNELKNLREPKVIRRAIAQLQTLISQVKEIK' A
#
# COMPACT_ATOMS: atom_id res chain seq x y z
N MET A 1 -9.88 -5.58 -8.87
CA MET A 1 -8.82 -4.81 -9.57
C MET A 1 -7.66 -4.61 -8.61
N THR A 2 -6.48 -5.17 -8.90
CA THR A 2 -5.29 -4.98 -8.06
C THR A 2 -4.68 -3.61 -8.36
N MET A 3 -4.78 -2.66 -7.42
CA MET A 3 -4.21 -1.32 -7.59
C MET A 3 -2.69 -1.38 -7.42
N LYS A 4 -1.95 -1.35 -8.54
CA LYS A 4 -0.51 -1.09 -8.53
C LYS A 4 -0.33 0.42 -8.32
N LEU A 5 0.29 0.84 -7.21
CA LEU A 5 0.67 2.24 -7.01
C LEU A 5 1.64 2.64 -8.12
N ARG A 6 1.19 3.53 -9.00
CA ARG A 6 2.01 4.20 -10.01
C ARG A 6 2.68 5.42 -9.39
N LYS A 7 3.70 5.94 -10.08
CA LYS A 7 4.45 7.14 -9.65
C LYS A 7 3.51 8.33 -9.43
N ASN A 8 2.47 8.49 -10.26
CA ASN A 8 1.49 9.57 -10.12
C ASN A 8 0.64 9.42 -8.86
N ASP A 9 0.19 8.20 -8.55
CA ASP A 9 -0.57 7.93 -7.31
C ASP A 9 0.26 8.30 -6.08
N LEU A 10 1.54 7.97 -6.07
CA LEU A 10 2.46 8.33 -4.98
C LEU A 10 2.66 9.85 -4.84
N LEU A 11 2.67 10.58 -5.96
CA LEU A 11 2.79 12.04 -5.95
C LEU A 11 1.52 12.71 -5.41
N GLU A 12 0.34 12.22 -5.79
CA GLU A 12 -0.93 12.72 -5.24
C GLU A 12 -1.06 12.44 -3.75
N ILE A 13 -0.71 11.22 -3.31
CA ILE A 13 -0.71 10.86 -1.90
C ILE A 13 0.30 11.72 -1.12
N LYS A 14 1.47 12.02 -1.71
CA LYS A 14 2.46 12.92 -1.10
C LYS A 14 1.93 14.35 -0.96
N LYS A 15 1.19 14.87 -1.95
CA LYS A 15 0.54 16.19 -1.88
C LYS A 15 -0.49 16.27 -0.75
N GLY A 16 -1.20 15.18 -0.47
CA GLY A 16 -2.14 15.08 0.64
C GLY A 16 -1.48 15.00 2.03
N GLY A 17 -0.15 15.00 2.11
CA GLY A 17 0.60 15.02 3.36
C GLY A 17 0.56 13.70 4.14
N LEU A 18 1.00 13.75 5.41
CA LEU A 18 1.16 12.56 6.26
C LEU A 18 -0.16 11.80 6.47
N THR A 19 -1.28 12.51 6.61
CA THR A 19 -2.61 11.92 6.83
C THR A 19 -3.07 11.11 5.62
N ALA A 20 -2.87 11.61 4.40
CA ALA A 20 -3.19 10.88 3.17
C ALA A 20 -2.31 9.63 3.00
N ILE A 21 -1.01 9.74 3.32
CA ILE A 21 -0.09 8.59 3.27
C ILE A 21 -0.53 7.50 4.26
N VAL A 22 -0.86 7.88 5.50
CA VAL A 22 -1.33 6.94 6.53
C VAL A 22 -2.66 6.31 6.14
N ALA A 23 -3.62 7.08 5.65
CA ALA A 23 -4.91 6.55 5.20
C ALA A 23 -4.75 5.48 4.10
N LYS A 24 -3.88 5.75 3.11
CA LYS A 24 -3.60 4.78 2.05
C LYS A 24 -2.86 3.54 2.56
N LEU A 25 -1.96 3.73 3.52
CA LEU A 25 -1.22 2.64 4.15
C LEU A 25 -2.16 1.71 4.93
N THR A 26 -3.10 2.25 5.70
CA THR A 26 -4.15 1.49 6.39
C THR A 26 -5.02 0.72 5.39
N GLN A 27 -5.43 1.35 4.28
CA GLN A 27 -6.21 0.69 3.23
C GLN A 27 -5.47 -0.54 2.66
N LEU A 28 -4.18 -0.38 2.33
CA LEU A 28 -3.37 -1.47 1.78
C LEU A 28 -3.09 -2.58 2.81
N GLN A 29 -2.99 -2.24 4.10
CA GLN A 29 -2.88 -3.25 5.16
C GLN A 29 -4.15 -4.10 5.28
N VAL A 30 -5.33 -3.48 5.20
CA VAL A 30 -6.60 -4.21 5.19
C VAL A 30 -6.71 -5.12 3.96
N GLU A 31 -6.33 -4.63 2.78
CA GLU A 31 -6.31 -5.47 1.57
C GLU A 31 -5.32 -6.63 1.70
N ARG A 32 -4.14 -6.39 2.28
CA ARG A 32 -3.17 -7.45 2.56
C ARG A 32 -3.75 -8.52 3.50
N ALA A 33 -4.50 -8.11 4.53
CA ALA A 33 -5.16 -9.03 5.46
C ALA A 33 -6.22 -9.87 4.75
N LYS A 34 -7.02 -9.26 3.87
CA LYS A 34 -8.00 -9.97 3.03
C LYS A 34 -7.32 -11.01 2.13
N LEU A 35 -6.24 -10.64 1.46
CA LEU A 35 -5.47 -11.58 0.63
C LEU A 35 -4.84 -12.71 1.45
N ALA A 36 -4.41 -12.43 2.69
CA ALA A 36 -3.91 -13.47 3.59
C ALA A 36 -5.03 -14.46 3.96
N GLY A 37 -6.24 -13.97 4.26
CA GLY A 37 -7.41 -14.81 4.51
C GLY A 37 -7.76 -15.69 3.30
N LEU A 38 -7.79 -15.11 2.09
CA LEU A 38 -8.01 -15.87 0.86
C LEU A 38 -6.92 -16.92 0.62
N LYS A 39 -5.65 -16.60 0.95
CA LYS A 39 -4.56 -17.56 0.84
C LYS A 39 -4.75 -18.74 1.81
N MET A 40 -5.15 -18.48 3.05
CA MET A 40 -5.41 -19.54 4.04
C MET A 40 -6.55 -20.46 3.61
N LYS A 41 -7.56 -19.93 2.92
CA LYS A 41 -8.67 -20.71 2.35
C LYS A 41 -8.34 -21.38 1.01
N ASN A 42 -7.13 -21.20 0.48
CA ASN A 42 -6.73 -21.63 -0.86
C ASN A 42 -7.60 -21.04 -2.00
N GLU A 43 -8.22 -19.88 -1.75
CA GLU A 43 -9.09 -19.16 -2.69
C GLU A 43 -8.34 -18.02 -3.41
N LEU A 44 -7.05 -17.84 -3.10
CA LEU A 44 -6.22 -16.79 -3.69
C LEU A 44 -5.87 -17.14 -5.16
N LYS A 45 -6.69 -16.65 -6.08
CA LYS A 45 -6.51 -16.87 -7.53
C LYS A 45 -5.28 -16.14 -8.10
N ASN A 46 -4.87 -15.03 -7.51
CA ASN A 46 -3.78 -14.20 -8.04
C ASN A 46 -2.63 -14.04 -7.04
N LEU A 47 -1.58 -14.84 -7.23
CA LEU A 47 -0.38 -14.85 -6.38
C LEU A 47 0.49 -13.59 -6.54
N ARG A 48 0.25 -12.76 -7.56
CA ARG A 48 0.99 -11.51 -7.75
C ARG A 48 0.44 -10.38 -6.87
N GLU A 49 -0.83 -10.42 -6.48
CA GLU A 49 -1.46 -9.34 -5.69
C GLU A 49 -0.78 -9.11 -4.34
N PRO A 50 -0.46 -10.15 -3.54
CA PRO A 50 0.22 -9.93 -2.27
C PRO A 50 1.60 -9.28 -2.45
N LYS A 51 2.30 -9.56 -3.55
CA LYS A 51 3.59 -8.94 -3.86
C LYS A 51 3.44 -7.48 -4.23
N VAL A 52 2.41 -7.13 -5.00
CA VAL A 52 2.10 -5.74 -5.40
C VAL A 52 1.74 -4.91 -4.17
N ILE A 53 0.83 -5.41 -3.31
CA ILE A 53 0.42 -4.71 -2.08
C ILE A 53 1.59 -4.53 -1.13
N ARG A 54 2.46 -5.55 -0.97
CA ARG A 54 3.65 -5.43 -0.12
C ARG A 54 4.61 -4.34 -0.62
N ARG A 55 4.84 -4.25 -1.93
CA ARG A 55 5.66 -3.18 -2.52
C ARG A 55 5.03 -1.80 -2.31
N ALA A 56 3.72 -1.69 -2.51
CA ALA A 56 2.97 -0.46 -2.28
C ALA A 56 3.10 0.04 -0.83
N ILE A 57 2.96 -0.86 0.16
CA ILE A 57 3.15 -0.53 1.58
C ILE A 57 4.58 -0.02 1.83
N ALA A 58 5.60 -0.70 1.31
CA ALA A 58 7.00 -0.29 1.48
C ALA A 58 7.26 1.11 0.90
N GLN A 59 6.72 1.40 -0.28
CA GLN A 59 6.85 2.74 -0.90
C GLN A 59 6.20 3.84 -0.05
N LEU A 60 5.03 3.58 0.53
CA LEU A 60 4.37 4.54 1.43
C LEU A 60 5.15 4.71 2.74
N GLN A 61 5.74 3.64 3.28
CA GLN A 61 6.60 3.74 4.46
C GLN A 61 7.84 4.60 4.19
N THR A 62 8.48 4.45 3.02
CA THR A 62 9.58 5.32 2.60
C THR A 62 9.12 6.79 2.50
N LEU A 63 7.94 7.04 1.94
CA LEU A 63 7.36 8.39 1.89
C LEU A 63 7.12 8.98 3.29
N ILE A 64 6.64 8.18 4.25
CA ILE A 64 6.49 8.62 5.65
C ILE A 64 7.84 9.03 6.22
N SER A 65 8.89 8.22 6.04
CA SER A 65 10.23 8.55 6.54
C SER A 65 10.75 9.86 5.93
N GLN A 66 10.60 10.03 4.61
CA GLN A 66 10.99 11.27 3.93
C GLN A 66 10.23 12.49 4.46
N VAL A 67 8.93 12.37 4.72
CA VAL A 67 8.13 13.49 5.27
C VAL A 67 8.50 13.79 6.73
N LYS A 68 8.89 12.78 7.52
CA LYS A 68 9.33 12.96 8.91
C LYS A 68 10.72 13.59 9.02
N GLU A 69 11.65 13.26 8.13
CA GLU A 69 13.01 13.84 8.10
C GLU A 69 13.04 15.31 7.65
N ILE A 70 11.98 15.77 6.96
CA ILE A 70 11.84 17.17 6.53
C ILE A 70 11.34 18.08 7.67
N LYS A 71 10.97 17.52 8.83
CA LYS A 71 10.41 18.24 9.98
C LYS A 71 11.43 18.44 11.08
#